data_AF-A0A1B6I6N8-F1
#
_entry.id   AF-A0A1B6I6N8-F1
#
_cell.length_a   1.000
_cell.length_b   1.000
_cell.length_c   1.000
_cell.angle_alpha   90.00
_cell.angle_beta   90.00
_cell.angle_gamma   90.00
#
_symmetry.space_group_name_H-M   'P 1'
#
loop_
_entity.id
_entity.type
_entity.pdbx_description
1 polymer ?
#
loop_
_entity_poly.entity_id
_entity_poly.type
_entity_poly.pdbx_seq_one_letter_code
_entity_poly.pdbx_strand_id
1 'polypeptide(L)'
;MSQLSVLVKKLGHSLEEIRARALYNIVSKLDYKLITEDELVDKDCIFQNLVKWFQFKNAPAKEDVLKLIIRLLKHGGDDAVALLLRADPGLAQLREVTDCDVLVQDIVNLTSAQVNSARYTRSNGALDSARTSKPTSAQQNLERHARSSGMPDSARTTKA
;
A
#
# COMPACT_ATOMS: atom_id res chain seq x y z
N MET A 1 19.69 -1.71 11.00
CA MET A 1 18.30 -2.16 11.23
C MET A 1 17.64 -1.17 12.18
N SER A 2 16.43 -0.67 11.89
CA SER A 2 15.75 0.26 12.79
C SER A 2 15.26 -0.47 14.06
N GLN A 3 15.14 0.27 15.17
CA GLN A 3 14.67 -0.27 16.46
C GLN A 3 13.30 -0.95 16.31
N LEU A 4 12.43 -0.39 15.48
CA LEU A 4 11.09 -0.91 15.21
C LEU A 4 11.12 -2.25 14.45
N SER A 5 12.00 -2.42 13.45
CA SER A 5 12.17 -3.71 12.77
C SER A 5 12.60 -4.83 13.72
N VAL A 6 13.38 -4.52 14.76
CA VAL A 6 13.77 -5.50 15.79
C VAL A 6 12.55 -5.92 16.62
N LEU A 7 11.67 -4.97 16.99
CA LEU A 7 10.43 -5.27 17.71
C LEU A 7 9.48 -6.14 16.88
N VAL A 8 9.29 -5.80 15.61
CA VAL A 8 8.43 -6.59 14.70
C VAL A 8 8.94 -8.02 14.57
N LYS A 9 10.26 -8.23 14.46
CA LYS A 9 10.85 -9.59 14.45
C LYS A 9 10.60 -10.36 15.75
N LYS A 10 10.65 -9.69 16.90
CA LYS A 10 10.41 -10.30 18.22
C LYS A 10 8.96 -10.76 18.43
N LEU A 11 7.99 -10.19 17.71
CA LEU A 11 6.59 -10.67 17.74
C LEU A 11 6.45 -12.12 17.25
N GLY A 12 7.31 -12.57 16.35
CA GLY A 12 7.32 -13.95 15.84
C GLY A 12 8.23 -14.91 16.62
N HIS A 13 8.74 -14.51 17.78
CA HIS A 13 9.71 -15.32 18.54
C HIS A 13 9.07 -16.57 19.15
N SER A 14 9.83 -17.65 19.39
CA SER A 14 9.31 -18.89 19.99
C SER A 14 8.93 -18.73 21.47
N LEU A 15 9.68 -17.89 22.20
CA LEU A 15 9.43 -17.59 23.61
C LEU A 15 8.29 -16.60 23.80
N GLU A 16 7.31 -17.01 24.61
CA GLU A 16 6.11 -16.25 24.95
C GLU A 16 6.42 -14.88 25.57
N GLU A 17 7.33 -14.84 26.54
CA GLU A 17 7.70 -13.60 27.23
C GLU A 17 8.28 -12.55 26.27
N ILE A 18 9.12 -13.00 25.33
CA ILE A 18 9.74 -12.12 24.33
C ILE A 18 8.67 -11.54 23.41
N ARG A 19 7.75 -12.39 22.96
CA ARG A 19 6.60 -11.99 22.15
C ARG A 19 5.76 -10.95 22.88
N ALA A 20 5.28 -11.26 24.09
CA ALA A 20 4.42 -10.38 24.87
C ALA A 20 5.09 -9.03 25.15
N ARG A 21 6.37 -9.04 25.53
CA ARG A 21 7.13 -7.80 25.77
C ARG A 21 7.31 -6.97 24.50
N ALA A 22 7.46 -7.61 23.33
CA ALA A 22 7.52 -6.90 22.06
C ALA A 22 6.17 -6.25 21.72
N LEU A 23 5.06 -6.96 21.93
CA LEU A 23 3.71 -6.43 21.74
C LEU A 23 3.46 -5.19 22.62
N TYR A 24 3.68 -5.29 23.93
CA TYR A 24 3.51 -4.15 24.84
C TYR A 24 4.39 -2.96 24.45
N ASN A 25 5.65 -3.19 24.04
CA ASN A 25 6.51 -2.11 23.58
C ASN A 25 5.98 -1.41 22.32
N ILE A 26 5.43 -2.17 21.36
CA ILE A 26 4.85 -1.60 20.14
C ILE A 26 3.60 -0.79 20.49
N VAL A 27 2.69 -1.36 21.28
CA VAL A 27 1.46 -0.68 21.71
C VAL A 27 1.78 0.60 22.48
N SER A 28 2.67 0.54 23.48
CA SER A 28 3.08 1.74 24.22
C SER A 28 3.72 2.79 23.31
N LYS A 29 4.56 2.39 22.34
CA LYS A 29 5.14 3.35 21.38
C LYS A 29 4.08 4.01 20.51
N LEU A 30 3.02 3.29 20.11
CA LEU A 30 1.88 3.85 19.39
C LEU A 30 1.05 4.80 20.28
N ASP A 31 0.86 4.46 21.55
CA ASP A 31 0.07 5.28 22.49
C ASP A 31 0.78 6.60 22.82
N TYR A 32 2.10 6.57 22.96
CA TYR A 32 2.93 7.76 23.15
C TYR A 32 3.30 8.46 21.82
N LYS A 33 2.73 8.02 20.69
CA LYS A 33 2.99 8.59 19.35
C LYS A 33 4.48 8.67 18.98
N LEU A 34 5.28 7.74 19.50
CA LEU A 34 6.70 7.61 19.16
C LEU A 34 6.92 6.94 17.80
N ILE A 35 5.90 6.22 17.34
CA ILE A 35 5.80 5.56 16.03
C ILE A 35 4.37 5.78 15.53
N THR A 36 4.17 5.78 14.21
CA THR A 36 2.84 5.84 13.61
C THR A 36 2.35 4.47 13.15
N GLU A 37 1.05 4.33 12.94
CA GLU A 37 0.44 3.14 12.36
C GLU A 37 0.99 2.86 10.97
N ASP A 38 1.18 3.90 10.14
CA ASP A 38 1.74 3.79 8.78
C ASP A 38 3.17 3.24 8.82
N GLU A 39 4.01 3.76 9.73
CA GLU A 39 5.38 3.26 9.92
C GLU A 39 5.43 1.78 10.30
N LEU A 40 4.38 1.28 10.97
CA LEU A 40 4.26 -0.11 11.39
C LEU A 40 3.70 -0.98 10.26
N VAL A 41 2.70 -0.52 9.51
CA VAL A 41 2.13 -1.19 8.33
C VAL A 41 3.19 -1.36 7.24
N ASP A 42 4.05 -0.36 7.07
CA ASP A 42 5.20 -0.39 6.16
C ASP A 42 6.25 -1.45 6.53
N LYS A 43 6.19 -2.03 7.74
CA LYS A 43 7.11 -3.10 8.10
C LYS A 43 6.68 -4.42 7.52
N ASP A 44 7.59 -4.95 6.71
CA ASP A 44 7.55 -6.32 6.25
C ASP A 44 7.21 -7.27 7.41
N CYS A 45 6.17 -8.06 7.16
CA CYS A 45 5.73 -9.16 8.01
C CYS A 45 5.07 -8.79 9.35
N ILE A 46 4.66 -7.53 9.61
CA ILE A 46 3.91 -7.22 10.84
C ILE A 46 2.65 -8.09 10.97
N PHE A 47 1.79 -8.10 9.96
CA PHE A 47 0.57 -8.91 9.95
C PHE A 47 0.88 -10.41 9.99
N GLN A 48 1.93 -10.87 9.32
CA GLN A 48 2.34 -12.27 9.38
C GLN A 48 2.73 -12.69 10.80
N ASN A 49 3.44 -11.84 11.53
CA ASN A 49 3.85 -12.14 12.91
C ASN A 49 2.66 -12.06 13.87
N LEU A 50 1.72 -11.13 13.66
CA LEU A 50 0.48 -11.04 14.44
C LEU A 50 -0.44 -12.24 14.20
N VAL A 51 -0.58 -12.72 12.97
CA VAL A 51 -1.37 -13.93 12.65
C VAL A 51 -0.70 -15.18 13.22
N LYS A 52 0.63 -15.32 13.05
CA LYS A 52 1.40 -16.42 13.65
C LYS A 52 1.27 -16.49 15.16
N TRP A 53 0.94 -15.37 15.82
CA TRP A 53 0.69 -15.33 17.25
C TRP A 53 -0.35 -16.37 17.69
N PHE A 54 -1.40 -16.57 16.90
CA PHE A 54 -2.49 -17.50 17.20
C PHE A 54 -2.15 -18.96 16.87
N GLN A 55 -1.07 -19.20 16.13
CA GLN A 55 -0.58 -20.56 15.83
C GLN A 55 0.24 -21.15 17.00
N PHE A 56 0.65 -20.32 17.97
CA PHE A 56 1.35 -20.80 19.16
C PHE A 56 0.36 -21.40 20.17
N LYS A 57 0.72 -22.55 20.76
CA LYS A 57 -0.11 -23.24 21.76
C LYS A 57 -0.51 -22.33 22.94
N ASN A 58 0.41 -21.47 23.38
CA ASN A 58 0.17 -20.45 24.40
C ASN A 58 0.32 -19.07 23.75
N ALA A 59 -0.83 -18.46 23.42
CA ALA A 59 -0.93 -17.12 22.89
C ALA A 59 -1.48 -16.19 24.00
N PRO A 60 -0.64 -15.50 24.77
CA PRO A 60 -1.10 -14.54 25.76
C PRO A 60 -1.66 -13.29 25.06
N ALA A 61 -2.49 -12.54 25.78
CA ALA A 61 -2.98 -11.21 25.36
C ALA A 61 -3.60 -11.20 23.94
N LYS A 62 -4.37 -12.24 23.59
CA LYS A 62 -5.06 -12.37 22.29
C LYS A 62 -5.88 -11.13 21.95
N GLU A 63 -6.58 -10.59 22.94
CA GLU A 63 -7.40 -9.39 22.79
C GLU A 63 -6.57 -8.17 22.35
N ASP A 64 -5.39 -7.96 22.94
CA ASP A 64 -4.51 -6.84 22.61
C ASP A 64 -3.93 -6.98 21.20
N VAL A 65 -3.62 -8.21 20.77
CA VAL A 65 -3.19 -8.50 19.39
C VAL A 65 -4.31 -8.17 18.40
N LEU A 66 -5.55 -8.58 18.68
CA LEU A 66 -6.70 -8.28 17.83
C LEU A 66 -6.99 -6.79 17.77
N LYS A 67 -6.95 -6.08 18.92
CA LYS A 67 -7.08 -4.61 18.98
C LYS A 67 -6.00 -3.91 18.15
N LEU A 68 -4.76 -4.39 18.20
CA LEU A 68 -3.68 -3.86 17.39
C LEU A 68 -3.95 -4.07 15.89
N ILE A 69 -4.42 -5.25 15.48
CA ILE A 69 -4.82 -5.50 14.08
C ILE A 69 -5.91 -4.52 13.65
N ILE A 70 -6.98 -4.35 14.45
CA ILE A 70 -8.08 -3.41 14.17
C ILE A 70 -7.55 -1.98 14.03
N ARG A 71 -6.66 -1.55 14.93
CA ARG A 71 -6.04 -0.22 14.87
C ARG A 71 -5.28 -0.02 13.56
N LEU A 72 -4.47 -1.00 13.15
CA LEU A 72 -3.72 -0.92 11.89
C LEU A 72 -4.63 -0.93 10.67
N LEU A 73 -5.72 -1.70 10.67
CA LEU A 73 -6.70 -1.70 9.57
C LEU A 73 -7.44 -0.36 9.44
N LYS A 74 -7.79 0.27 10.57
CA LYS A 74 -8.47 1.58 10.56
C LYS A 74 -7.60 2.69 9.99
N HIS A 75 -6.29 2.63 10.22
CA HIS A 75 -5.35 3.67 9.77
C HIS A 75 -4.74 3.38 8.39
N GLY A 76 -4.29 2.15 8.15
CA GLY A 76 -3.62 1.77 6.90
C GLY A 76 -4.57 1.40 5.75
N GLY A 77 -5.89 1.45 5.95
CA GLY A 77 -6.90 1.31 4.89
C GLY A 77 -6.73 0.05 4.04
N ASP A 78 -6.79 0.21 2.72
CA ASP A 78 -6.73 -0.88 1.74
C ASP A 78 -5.40 -1.64 1.78
N ASP A 79 -4.29 -0.95 2.01
CA ASP A 79 -2.95 -1.56 2.05
C ASP A 79 -2.83 -2.50 3.26
N ALA A 80 -3.30 -2.06 4.43
CA ALA A 80 -3.33 -2.88 5.63
C ALA A 80 -4.23 -4.12 5.45
N VAL A 81 -5.40 -3.96 4.83
CA VAL A 81 -6.31 -5.08 4.52
C VAL A 81 -5.64 -6.08 3.56
N ALA A 82 -4.99 -5.60 2.49
CA ALA A 82 -4.30 -6.45 1.53
C ALA A 82 -3.16 -7.25 2.20
N LEU A 83 -2.39 -6.60 3.07
CA LEU A 83 -1.32 -7.25 3.83
C LEU A 83 -1.84 -8.29 4.83
N LEU A 84 -2.96 -8.01 5.50
CA LEU A 84 -3.60 -8.97 6.40
C LEU A 84 -4.12 -10.19 5.62
N LEU A 85 -4.83 -10.00 4.51
CA LEU A 85 -5.34 -11.11 3.69
C LEU A 85 -4.22 -11.95 3.07
N ARG A 86 -3.06 -11.33 2.81
CA ARG A 86 -1.85 -12.06 2.38
C ARG A 86 -1.25 -12.90 3.50
N ALA A 87 -1.38 -12.45 4.75
CA ALA A 87 -0.88 -13.18 5.92
C ALA A 87 -1.83 -14.30 6.38
N ASP A 88 -3.14 -14.08 6.29
CA ASP A 88 -4.18 -15.03 6.68
C ASP A 88 -5.31 -15.06 5.63
N PRO A 89 -5.17 -15.90 4.58
CA PRO A 89 -6.17 -16.01 3.54
C PRO A 89 -7.54 -16.41 4.11
N GLY A 90 -8.55 -15.59 3.88
CA GLY A 90 -9.91 -15.83 4.39
C GLY A 90 -10.07 -15.63 5.90
N LEU A 91 -9.06 -15.10 6.57
CA LEU A 91 -9.01 -14.92 8.02
C LEU A 91 -9.18 -16.25 8.78
N ALA A 92 -8.66 -17.35 8.22
CA ALA A 92 -8.86 -18.70 8.76
C ALA A 92 -8.30 -18.82 10.18
N GLN A 93 -7.09 -18.30 10.41
CA GLN A 93 -6.44 -18.33 11.73
C GLN A 93 -7.17 -17.44 12.73
N LEU A 94 -7.62 -16.25 12.31
CA LEU A 94 -8.36 -15.36 13.20
C LEU A 94 -9.76 -15.90 13.54
N ARG A 95 -10.41 -16.62 12.62
CA ARG A 95 -11.72 -17.26 12.86
C ARG A 95 -11.66 -18.42 13.84
N GLU A 96 -10.51 -19.05 14.03
CA GLU A 96 -10.32 -20.09 15.05
C GLU A 96 -10.23 -19.51 16.47
N VAL A 97 -10.09 -18.18 16.62
CA VAL A 97 -10.03 -17.51 17.92
C VAL A 97 -11.43 -17.34 18.50
N THR A 98 -11.89 -18.34 19.24
CA THR A 98 -13.21 -18.35 19.89
C THR A 98 -13.33 -17.41 21.10
N ASP A 99 -12.22 -16.98 21.67
CA ASP A 99 -12.23 -16.20 22.92
C ASP A 99 -12.63 -14.72 22.70
N CYS A 100 -12.61 -14.24 21.46
CA CYS A 100 -12.74 -12.81 21.13
C CYS A 100 -13.60 -12.60 19.87
N ASP A 101 -14.72 -13.33 19.76
CA ASP A 101 -15.59 -13.33 18.56
C ASP A 101 -15.99 -11.92 18.09
N VAL A 102 -16.26 -10.99 19.01
CA VAL A 102 -16.63 -9.60 18.67
C VAL A 102 -15.51 -8.89 17.90
N LEU A 103 -14.26 -9.01 18.36
CA LEU A 103 -13.11 -8.36 17.71
C LEU A 103 -12.78 -9.03 16.38
N VAL A 104 -12.92 -10.36 16.30
CA VAL A 104 -12.76 -11.10 15.05
C VAL A 104 -13.82 -10.66 14.03
N GLN A 105 -15.07 -10.51 14.47
CA GLN A 105 -16.14 -10.03 13.61
C GLN A 105 -15.92 -8.60 13.14
N ASP A 106 -15.38 -7.71 13.99
CA ASP A 106 -14.99 -6.36 13.59
C ASP A 106 -13.92 -6.39 12.49
N ILE A 107 -12.91 -7.26 12.59
CA ILE A 107 -11.89 -7.44 11.55
C ILE A 107 -12.53 -7.94 10.25
N VAL A 108 -13.45 -8.90 10.32
CA VAL A 108 -14.21 -9.39 9.15
C VAL A 108 -15.04 -8.27 8.50
N ASN A 109 -15.69 -7.43 9.30
CA ASN A 109 -16.49 -6.30 8.81
C ASN A 109 -15.61 -5.23 8.15
N LEU A 110 -14.47 -4.88 8.76
CA LEU A 110 -13.52 -3.91 8.20
C LEU A 110 -12.93 -4.42 6.88
N THR A 111 -12.52 -5.68 6.83
CA THR A 111 -11.94 -6.28 5.61
C THR A 111 -12.98 -6.37 4.48
N SER A 112 -14.21 -6.79 4.77
CA SER A 112 -15.28 -6.87 3.76
C SER A 112 -15.74 -5.51 3.25
N ALA A 113 -15.80 -4.49 4.11
CA ALA A 113 -16.13 -3.12 3.70
C ALA A 113 -15.13 -2.56 2.67
N GLN A 114 -13.82 -2.76 2.91
CA GLN A 114 -12.78 -2.24 2.03
C GLN A 114 -12.66 -3.03 0.70
N VAL A 115 -12.82 -4.36 0.74
CA VAL A 115 -12.83 -5.20 -0.48
C VAL A 115 -14.01 -4.85 -1.42
N ASN A 116 -15.11 -4.33 -0.88
CA ASN A 116 -16.25 -3.87 -1.69
C ASN A 116 -15.99 -2.49 -2.31
N SER A 117 -15.27 -1.60 -1.63
CA SER A 117 -14.87 -0.28 -2.16
C SER A 117 -13.92 -0.41 -3.36
N ALA A 118 -12.92 -1.30 -3.28
CA ALA A 118 -11.96 -1.55 -4.35
C ALA A 118 -12.56 -2.16 -5.64
N ARG A 119 -13.74 -2.79 -5.56
CA ARG A 119 -14.45 -3.36 -6.72
C ARG A 119 -15.19 -2.31 -7.55
N TYR A 120 -15.63 -1.21 -6.93
CA TYR A 120 -16.34 -0.14 -7.63
C TYR A 120 -15.44 0.74 -8.50
N THR A 121 -14.16 0.91 -8.16
CA THR A 121 -13.20 1.65 -9.00
C THR A 121 -12.72 0.82 -10.19
N ARG A 122 -12.70 -0.51 -10.07
CA ARG A 122 -12.24 -1.42 -11.13
C ARG A 122 -13.34 -1.76 -12.15
N SER A 123 -14.63 -1.67 -11.80
CA SER A 123 -15.73 -1.94 -12.74
C SER A 123 -16.09 -0.77 -13.65
N ASN A 124 -15.67 0.47 -13.35
CA ASN A 124 -15.97 1.65 -14.17
C ASN A 124 -14.83 2.08 -15.12
N GLY A 125 -13.79 1.25 -15.29
CA GLY A 125 -12.62 1.56 -16.14
C GLY A 125 -12.65 0.97 -17.55
N ALA A 126 -13.75 0.37 -18.00
CA ALA A 126 -13.80 -0.30 -19.30
C ALA A 126 -15.10 -0.02 -20.07
N LEU A 127 -15.29 1.22 -20.52
CA LEU A 127 -16.12 1.53 -21.68
C LEU A 127 -15.67 2.84 -22.37
N ASP A 128 -14.92 2.61 -23.45
CA ASP A 128 -15.01 3.28 -24.74
C ASP A 128 -14.45 4.72 -24.94
N SER A 129 -13.25 4.79 -25.52
CA SER A 129 -13.06 5.58 -26.73
C SER A 129 -11.79 5.16 -27.47
N ALA A 130 -11.94 4.20 -28.36
CA ALA A 130 -11.04 4.02 -29.49
C ALA A 130 -11.54 4.86 -30.68
N ARG A 131 -10.81 5.92 -31.05
CA ARG A 131 -10.67 6.53 -32.40
C ARG A 131 -10.05 7.92 -32.24
N THR A 132 -8.92 8.27 -32.83
CA THR A 132 -8.57 8.06 -34.23
C THR A 132 -7.05 7.97 -34.38
N SER A 133 -6.61 6.91 -35.07
CA SER A 133 -5.33 6.88 -35.75
C SER A 133 -5.54 7.41 -37.17
N LYS A 134 -4.73 8.39 -37.60
CA LYS A 134 -3.88 8.33 -38.80
C LYS A 134 -3.21 9.68 -39.11
N PRO A 135 -1.90 9.69 -39.42
CA PRO A 135 -1.23 10.82 -40.06
C PRO A 135 -1.44 10.71 -41.59
N THR A 136 -1.93 11.77 -42.22
CA THR A 136 -2.07 11.84 -43.68
C THR A 136 -1.23 13.00 -44.21
N SER A 137 -0.19 12.65 -44.95
CA SER A 137 0.51 13.50 -45.89
C SER A 137 -0.38 13.79 -47.12
N ALA A 138 -0.46 15.05 -47.56
CA ALA A 138 -0.33 15.49 -48.96
C ALA A 138 -1.08 16.81 -49.26
N GLN A 139 -0.28 17.81 -49.66
CA GLN A 139 -0.46 18.74 -50.80
C GLN A 139 -1.56 19.81 -50.81
N GLN A 140 -1.09 21.07 -51.02
CA GLN A 140 -1.42 22.04 -52.09
C GLN A 140 -1.38 23.47 -51.50
N ASN A 141 -0.35 24.28 -51.74
CA ASN A 141 -0.02 25.04 -52.96
C ASN A 141 -1.11 26.06 -53.35
N LEU A 142 -0.77 27.36 -53.30
CA LEU A 142 -1.09 28.50 -54.20
C LEU A 142 -1.25 29.82 -53.37
N GLU A 143 -0.21 30.63 -53.18
CA GLU A 143 0.28 31.73 -54.05
C GLU A 143 -0.33 33.12 -53.69
N ARG A 144 0.51 34.10 -53.34
CA ARG A 144 0.72 35.37 -54.08
C ARG A 144 1.24 36.54 -53.21
N HIS A 145 2.42 37.04 -53.64
CA HIS A 145 2.82 38.47 -53.80
C HIS A 145 2.85 39.38 -52.56
N ALA A 146 3.84 40.24 -52.29
CA ALA A 146 5.07 40.67 -52.97
C ALA A 146 5.85 41.61 -52.01
N ARG A 147 7.01 42.10 -52.50
CA ARG A 147 7.86 43.25 -52.06
C ARG A 147 9.02 42.85 -51.15
N SER A 148 10.23 42.76 -51.73
CA SER A 148 11.21 43.88 -51.89
C SER A 148 11.96 44.07 -50.57
N SER A 149 13.24 43.76 -50.42
CA SER A 149 14.46 44.18 -51.14
C SER A 149 15.59 43.22 -50.72
N GLY A 150 16.55 42.79 -51.55
CA GLY A 150 17.43 43.62 -52.34
C GLY A 150 18.58 44.18 -51.48
N MET A 151 19.58 43.36 -51.15
CA MET A 151 21.03 43.69 -51.17
C MET A 151 21.88 42.52 -50.62
N PRO A 152 22.95 42.09 -51.33
CA PRO A 152 23.90 41.09 -50.85
C PRO A 152 25.16 41.76 -50.28
N ASP A 153 25.83 41.15 -49.30
CA ASP A 153 27.29 41.33 -49.22
C ASP A 153 28.05 40.17 -48.57
N SER A 154 28.95 39.63 -49.38
CA SER A 154 30.26 39.02 -49.12
C SER A 154 30.48 38.13 -47.88
N ALA A 155 30.66 36.84 -48.14
CA ALA A 155 31.65 36.04 -47.43
C ALA A 155 32.27 34.98 -48.36
N ARG A 156 33.37 35.33 -49.03
CA ARG A 156 34.45 34.37 -49.37
C ARG A 156 35.68 35.09 -49.94
N THR A 157 36.81 35.02 -49.25
CA THR A 157 38.09 34.72 -49.89
C THR A 157 39.05 34.15 -48.85
N THR A 158 39.51 32.95 -49.18
CA THR A 158 40.67 32.22 -48.70
C THR A 158 41.98 32.85 -49.18
N LYS A 159 43.00 32.93 -48.32
CA LYS A 159 44.43 32.71 -48.61
C LYS A 159 45.23 33.06 -47.34
N ALA A 160 45.94 32.10 -46.76
CA ALA A 160 47.35 31.75 -46.99
C ALA A 160 48.27 32.58 -46.08
#